data_AF-A0A063ZCL6-F1
#
_entry.id   AF-A0A063ZCL6-F1
#
_cell.length_a   1.000
_cell.length_b   1.000
_cell.length_c   1.000
_cell.angle_alpha   90.00
_cell.angle_beta   90.00
_cell.angle_gamma   90.00
#
_symmetry.space_group_name_H-M   'P 1'
#
loop_
_entity.id
_entity.type
_entity.pdbx_description
1 polymer ?
#
loop_
_entity_poly.entity_id
_entity_poly.type
_entity_poly.pdbx_seq_one_letter_code
_entity_poly.pdbx_strand_id
1 'polypeptide(L)'
;MSMDPDTPEPSGGPKIPKLPDLKIPKVTVTRKQALTAAGTAIFVVVVAVIGGAILLNYTADQQVAAFSSHVAASEADLFLVSGKITVHMRTPTNDLSVAECDAHMREFAAIARYGRDVTAYHRQIVAADTIPEAYTGAQSAYVRALDNLNRAFTFWSSAAGAYEMRDYAAANRNLADADEAWRAYAAAIGDYDRELRAAEEEGAEEAGESIPPPPA
;
A
#
# COMPACT_ATOMS: atom_id res chain seq x y z
N MET A 1 -23.05 -91.16 -77.97
CA MET A 1 -23.24 -90.57 -76.63
C MET A 1 -23.13 -89.06 -76.81
N SER A 2 -24.14 -88.32 -76.35
CA SER A 2 -24.44 -86.92 -76.65
C SER A 2 -23.50 -85.87 -76.06
N MET A 3 -23.58 -84.68 -76.68
CA MET A 3 -23.61 -83.31 -76.09
C MET A 3 -22.29 -82.59 -75.72
N ASP A 4 -22.02 -81.51 -76.46
CA ASP A 4 -21.77 -80.13 -75.94
C ASP A 4 -23.04 -79.63 -75.20
N PRO A 5 -23.11 -78.62 -74.27
CA PRO A 5 -22.37 -77.33 -74.26
C PRO A 5 -22.21 -76.61 -72.85
N ASP A 6 -21.81 -75.32 -72.89
CA ASP A 6 -22.20 -74.15 -72.02
C ASP A 6 -21.65 -73.87 -70.58
N THR A 7 -21.11 -72.65 -70.44
CA THR A 7 -20.77 -71.80 -69.24
C THR A 7 -21.99 -71.39 -68.37
N PRO A 8 -21.87 -71.03 -67.04
CA PRO A 8 -21.76 -69.60 -66.59
C PRO A 8 -21.21 -69.29 -65.12
N GLU A 9 -21.19 -67.99 -64.75
CA GLU A 9 -20.87 -67.27 -63.45
C GLU A 9 -21.83 -67.61 -62.23
N PRO A 10 -21.95 -66.90 -61.04
CA PRO A 10 -21.30 -65.69 -60.42
C PRO A 10 -21.10 -65.68 -58.85
N SER A 11 -20.66 -64.52 -58.30
CA SER A 11 -21.10 -63.87 -57.02
C SER A 11 -20.25 -63.95 -55.72
N GLY A 12 -19.98 -62.77 -55.13
CA GLY A 12 -20.13 -62.54 -53.68
C GLY A 12 -18.93 -61.96 -52.90
N GLY A 13 -18.87 -60.62 -52.71
CA GLY A 13 -17.79 -59.87 -52.05
C GLY A 13 -17.77 -59.85 -50.50
N PRO A 14 -16.95 -58.96 -49.88
CA PRO A 14 -17.50 -58.00 -48.92
C PRO A 14 -16.99 -56.55 -49.04
N LYS A 15 -17.85 -55.59 -48.65
CA LYS A 15 -17.73 -54.11 -48.77
C LYS A 15 -17.17 -53.46 -47.49
N ILE A 16 -16.36 -52.42 -47.64
CA ILE A 16 -15.88 -51.53 -46.54
C ILE A 16 -16.69 -50.21 -46.55
N PRO A 17 -17.12 -49.65 -45.40
CA PRO A 17 -17.93 -48.43 -45.35
C PRO A 17 -17.13 -47.16 -45.67
N LYS A 18 -17.77 -46.24 -46.41
CA LYS A 18 -17.25 -44.91 -46.79
C LYS A 18 -17.44 -43.94 -45.63
N LEU A 19 -16.37 -43.25 -45.20
CA LEU A 19 -16.43 -42.15 -44.23
C LEU A 19 -17.21 -40.95 -44.83
N PRO A 20 -18.05 -40.25 -44.04
CA PRO A 20 -18.78 -39.07 -44.50
C PRO A 20 -17.83 -37.90 -44.75
N ASP A 21 -18.05 -37.26 -45.89
CA ASP A 21 -17.26 -36.15 -46.42
C ASP A 21 -17.59 -34.86 -45.64
N LEU A 22 -16.70 -34.46 -44.72
CA LEU A 22 -16.80 -33.22 -43.96
C LEU A 22 -16.43 -32.03 -44.87
N LYS A 23 -17.45 -31.44 -45.51
CA LYS A 23 -17.33 -30.15 -46.20
C LYS A 23 -17.01 -29.05 -45.19
N ILE A 24 -15.73 -28.72 -45.06
CA ILE A 24 -15.28 -27.49 -44.39
C ILE A 24 -15.73 -26.30 -45.28
N PRO A 25 -16.55 -25.36 -44.79
CA PRO A 25 -16.94 -24.20 -45.57
C PRO A 25 -15.69 -23.36 -45.86
N LYS A 26 -15.39 -23.16 -47.14
CA LYS A 26 -14.29 -22.27 -47.57
C LYS A 26 -14.74 -20.83 -47.37
N VAL A 27 -14.47 -20.28 -46.18
CA VAL A 27 -14.72 -18.88 -45.87
C VAL A 27 -13.69 -18.04 -46.63
N THR A 28 -14.09 -17.48 -47.77
CA THR A 28 -13.30 -16.48 -48.49
C THR A 28 -13.40 -15.16 -47.74
N VAL A 29 -12.45 -14.91 -46.82
CA VAL A 29 -12.31 -13.61 -46.16
C VAL A 29 -11.87 -12.60 -47.22
N THR A 30 -12.74 -11.65 -47.54
CA THR A 30 -12.40 -10.58 -48.49
C THR A 30 -11.42 -9.59 -47.84
N ARG A 31 -10.54 -8.97 -48.63
CA ARG A 31 -9.53 -8.00 -48.14
C ARG A 31 -10.15 -6.88 -47.29
N LYS A 32 -11.38 -6.46 -47.62
CA LYS A 32 -12.18 -5.52 -46.83
C LYS A 32 -12.56 -6.10 -45.46
N GLN A 33 -13.06 -7.34 -45.37
CA GLN A 33 -13.37 -7.99 -44.09
C GLN A 33 -12.12 -8.22 -43.24
N ALA A 34 -10.98 -8.55 -43.84
CA ALA A 34 -9.71 -8.68 -43.14
C ALA A 34 -9.24 -7.32 -42.57
N LEU A 35 -9.37 -6.23 -43.33
CA LEU A 35 -9.06 -4.87 -42.89
C LEU A 35 -9.99 -4.40 -41.76
N THR A 36 -11.28 -4.69 -41.85
CA THR A 36 -12.24 -4.36 -40.79
C THR A 36 -11.96 -5.17 -39.53
N ALA A 37 -11.70 -6.46 -39.63
CA ALA A 37 -11.37 -7.31 -38.49
C ALA A 37 -10.05 -6.89 -37.82
N ALA A 38 -9.02 -6.56 -38.62
CA ALA A 38 -7.74 -6.04 -38.11
C ALA A 38 -7.92 -4.68 -37.43
N GLY A 39 -8.70 -3.77 -38.03
CA GLY A 39 -9.02 -2.47 -37.42
C GLY A 39 -9.76 -2.60 -36.10
N THR A 40 -10.76 -3.48 -36.01
CA THR A 40 -11.49 -3.76 -34.76
C THR A 40 -10.57 -4.37 -33.71
N ALA A 41 -9.68 -5.30 -34.09
CA ALA A 41 -8.73 -5.91 -33.15
C ALA A 41 -7.77 -4.86 -32.58
N ILE A 42 -7.23 -3.97 -33.41
CA ILE A 42 -6.35 -2.87 -32.97
C ILE A 42 -7.12 -1.94 -32.05
N PHE A 43 -8.36 -1.57 -32.39
CA PHE A 43 -9.19 -0.69 -31.55
C PHE A 43 -9.47 -1.31 -30.17
N VAL A 44 -9.78 -2.60 -30.09
CA VAL A 44 -9.98 -3.31 -28.81
C VAL A 44 -8.70 -3.31 -27.97
N VAL A 45 -7.54 -3.54 -28.59
CA VAL A 45 -6.24 -3.48 -27.89
C VAL A 45 -5.98 -2.07 -27.36
N VAL A 46 -6.22 -1.04 -28.17
CA VAL A 46 -6.03 0.36 -27.75
C VAL A 46 -6.97 0.73 -26.60
N VAL A 47 -8.25 0.36 -26.68
CA VAL A 47 -9.22 0.61 -25.59
C VAL A 47 -8.84 -0.15 -24.32
N ALA A 48 -8.38 -1.39 -24.43
CA ALA A 48 -7.94 -2.17 -23.28
C ALA A 48 -6.68 -1.57 -22.62
N VAL A 49 -5.73 -1.08 -23.41
CA VAL A 49 -4.50 -0.45 -22.90
C VAL A 49 -4.80 0.90 -22.26
N ILE A 50 -5.54 1.78 -22.95
CA ILE A 50 -5.89 3.12 -22.42
C ILE A 50 -6.83 2.98 -21.22
N GLY A 51 -7.86 2.14 -21.33
CA GLY A 51 -8.81 1.88 -20.25
C GLY A 51 -8.13 1.23 -19.04
N GLY A 52 -7.18 0.32 -19.27
CA GLY A 52 -6.37 -0.30 -18.23
C GLY A 52 -5.48 0.73 -17.52
N ALA A 53 -4.80 1.61 -18.25
CA ALA A 53 -3.96 2.66 -17.69
C ALA A 53 -4.78 3.65 -16.83
N ILE A 54 -5.94 4.09 -17.30
CA ILE A 54 -6.84 4.96 -16.52
C ILE A 54 -7.28 4.30 -15.21
N LEU A 55 -7.60 3.00 -15.26
CA LEU A 55 -8.08 2.28 -14.09
C LEU A 55 -6.96 2.05 -13.06
N LEU A 56 -5.73 1.76 -13.52
CA LEU A 56 -4.55 1.66 -12.66
C LEU A 56 -4.24 3.01 -11.98
N ASN A 57 -4.26 4.10 -12.73
CA ASN A 57 -4.03 5.44 -12.18
C ASN A 57 -5.10 5.84 -11.16
N TYR A 58 -6.38 5.56 -11.46
CA TYR A 58 -7.46 5.80 -10.51
C TYR A 58 -7.30 5.03 -9.20
N THR A 59 -6.83 3.78 -9.27
CA THR A 59 -6.56 2.98 -8.06
C THR A 59 -5.34 3.49 -7.29
N ALA A 60 -4.31 3.98 -7.98
CA ALA A 60 -3.13 4.58 -7.36
C ALA A 60 -3.50 5.88 -6.62
N ASP A 61 -4.30 6.75 -7.25
CA ASP A 61 -4.78 7.99 -6.63
C ASP A 61 -5.60 7.72 -5.36
N GLN A 62 -6.48 6.70 -5.39
CA GLN A 62 -7.25 6.30 -4.21
C GLN A 62 -6.35 5.78 -3.08
N GLN A 63 -5.31 5.01 -3.42
CA GLN A 63 -4.34 4.49 -2.45
C GLN A 63 -3.56 5.62 -1.78
N VAL A 64 -3.06 6.59 -2.56
CA VAL A 64 -2.35 7.76 -2.04
C VAL A 64 -3.27 8.62 -1.17
N ALA A 65 -4.52 8.83 -1.60
CA ALA A 65 -5.50 9.59 -0.82
C ALA A 65 -5.83 8.92 0.53
N ALA A 66 -5.97 7.59 0.55
CA ALA A 66 -6.19 6.84 1.79
C ALA A 66 -5.00 6.97 2.75
N PHE A 67 -3.77 6.74 2.25
CA PHE A 67 -2.54 6.91 3.01
C PHE A 67 -2.41 8.32 3.60
N SER A 68 -2.60 9.35 2.77
CA SER A 68 -2.54 10.75 3.21
C SER A 68 -3.61 11.05 4.28
N SER A 69 -4.82 10.52 4.12
CA SER A 69 -5.89 10.66 5.10
C SER A 69 -5.55 10.00 6.44
N HIS A 70 -4.95 8.81 6.44
CA HIS A 70 -4.52 8.13 7.66
C HIS A 70 -3.37 8.86 8.35
N VAL A 71 -2.39 9.37 7.59
CA VAL A 71 -1.32 10.21 8.13
C VAL A 71 -1.89 11.47 8.78
N ALA A 72 -2.81 12.17 8.12
CA ALA A 72 -3.43 13.37 8.66
C ALA A 72 -4.22 13.10 9.96
N ALA A 73 -4.95 11.98 10.01
CA ALA A 73 -5.66 11.55 11.22
C ALA A 73 -4.68 11.25 12.37
N SER A 74 -3.58 10.55 12.06
CA SER A 74 -2.50 10.26 12.99
C SER A 74 -1.88 11.54 13.56
N GLU A 75 -1.55 12.51 12.72
CA GLU A 75 -0.98 13.78 13.14
C GLU A 75 -1.92 14.58 14.04
N ALA A 76 -3.21 14.63 13.71
CA ALA A 76 -4.21 15.35 14.51
C ALA A 76 -4.32 14.77 15.92
N ASP A 77 -4.41 13.44 16.05
CA ASP A 77 -4.50 12.78 17.35
C ASP A 77 -3.20 12.91 18.15
N LEU A 78 -2.05 12.71 17.50
CA LEU A 78 -0.74 12.81 18.15
C LEU A 78 -0.40 14.23 18.55
N PHE A 79 -0.88 15.24 17.84
CA PHE A 79 -0.75 16.64 18.24
C PHE A 79 -1.44 16.91 19.57
N LEU A 80 -2.63 16.36 19.79
CA LEU A 80 -3.34 16.49 21.07
C LEU A 80 -2.58 15.81 22.22
N VAL A 81 -2.02 14.63 21.98
CA VAL A 81 -1.19 13.92 22.96
C VAL A 81 0.09 14.70 23.28
N SER A 82 0.78 15.19 22.24
CA SER A 82 1.99 16.00 22.35
C SER A 82 1.74 17.30 23.14
N GLY A 83 0.60 17.94 22.89
CA GLY A 83 0.16 19.11 23.67
C GLY A 83 0.01 18.78 25.15
N LYS A 84 -0.70 17.70 25.48
CA LYS A 84 -0.88 17.26 26.88
C LYS A 84 0.45 16.98 27.58
N ILE A 85 1.33 16.22 26.94
CA ILE A 85 2.60 15.84 27.56
C ILE A 85 3.54 17.04 27.73
N THR A 86 3.57 17.95 26.75
CA THR A 86 4.36 19.18 26.82
C THR A 86 3.87 20.11 27.93
N VAL A 87 2.56 20.29 28.06
CA VAL A 87 1.97 21.08 29.16
C VAL A 87 2.33 20.45 30.50
N HIS A 88 2.20 19.13 30.61
CA HIS A 88 2.52 18.40 31.84
C HIS A 88 3.98 18.57 32.25
N MET A 89 4.92 18.34 31.32
CA MET A 89 6.36 18.49 31.55
C MET A 89 6.79 19.91 31.90
N ARG A 90 6.07 20.93 31.43
CA ARG A 90 6.36 22.34 31.71
C ARG A 90 5.74 22.86 32.98
N THR A 91 4.86 22.08 33.62
CA THR A 91 4.20 22.49 34.85
C THR A 91 5.25 22.54 35.96
N PRO A 92 5.46 23.70 36.62
CA PRO A 92 6.42 23.80 37.72
C PRO A 92 6.02 22.87 38.87
N THR A 93 6.96 22.07 39.36
CA THR A 93 6.73 21.12 40.45
C THR A 93 7.39 21.56 41.77
N ASN A 94 8.05 22.72 41.80
CA ASN A 94 8.89 23.17 42.92
C ASN A 94 8.11 23.42 44.22
N ASP A 95 6.82 23.75 44.12
CA ASP A 95 5.96 24.06 45.27
C ASP A 95 5.03 22.89 45.65
N LEU A 96 5.17 21.74 44.97
CA LEU A 96 4.32 20.57 45.22
C LEU A 96 4.77 19.83 46.47
N SER A 97 3.81 19.41 47.28
CA SER A 97 4.02 18.41 48.31
C SER A 97 4.39 17.05 47.69
N VAL A 98 4.93 16.13 48.50
CA VAL A 98 5.29 14.78 48.04
C VAL A 98 4.08 14.06 47.43
N ALA A 99 2.89 14.18 48.03
CA ALA A 99 1.68 13.54 47.51
C ALA A 99 1.23 14.14 46.17
N GLU A 100 1.44 15.44 45.96
CA GLU A 100 1.15 16.10 44.69
C GLU A 100 2.17 15.74 43.61
N CYS A 101 3.46 15.59 43.97
CA CYS A 101 4.47 15.03 43.06
C CYS A 101 4.11 13.61 42.63
N ASP A 102 3.68 12.75 43.56
CA ASP A 102 3.28 11.38 43.23
C ASP A 102 2.06 11.36 42.31
N ALA A 103 1.07 12.22 42.55
CA ALA A 103 -0.08 12.37 41.66
C ALA A 103 0.33 12.87 40.27
N HIS A 104 1.20 13.87 40.21
CA HIS A 104 1.74 14.44 38.97
C HIS A 104 2.48 13.37 38.15
N MET A 105 3.28 12.50 38.79
CA MET A 105 3.97 11.42 38.08
C MET A 105 3.04 10.32 37.60
N ARG A 106 1.96 10.01 38.33
CA ARG A 106 0.93 9.07 37.88
C ARG A 106 0.18 9.58 36.65
N GLU A 107 -0.14 10.87 36.63
CA GLU A 107 -0.76 11.51 35.47
C GLU A 107 0.18 11.52 34.27
N PHE A 108 1.46 11.86 34.47
CA PHE A 108 2.48 11.77 33.43
C PHE A 108 2.55 10.36 32.83
N ALA A 109 2.56 9.33 33.67
CA ALA A 109 2.56 7.94 33.24
C ALA A 109 1.29 7.57 32.44
N ALA A 110 0.14 8.11 32.83
CA ALA A 110 -1.13 7.87 32.15
C ALA A 110 -1.17 8.52 30.76
N ILE A 111 -0.72 9.78 30.64
CA ILE A 111 -0.59 10.48 29.36
C ILE A 111 0.37 9.71 28.45
N ALA A 112 1.52 9.27 28.97
CA ALA A 112 2.51 8.54 28.20
C ALA A 112 1.98 7.19 27.70
N ARG A 113 1.28 6.41 28.54
CA ARG A 113 0.64 5.15 28.10
C ARG A 113 -0.40 5.39 27.03
N TYR A 114 -1.26 6.40 27.21
CA TYR A 114 -2.24 6.77 26.19
C TYR A 114 -1.57 7.13 24.86
N GLY A 115 -0.51 7.95 24.89
CA GLY A 115 0.26 8.30 23.71
C GLY A 115 0.88 7.10 23.00
N ARG A 116 1.46 6.15 23.75
CA ARG A 116 1.97 4.89 23.20
C ARG A 116 0.86 4.12 22.48
N ASP A 117 -0.30 3.98 23.09
CA ASP A 117 -1.40 3.19 22.54
C ASP A 117 -2.00 3.86 21.27
N VAL A 118 -2.16 5.19 21.28
CA VAL A 118 -2.57 5.97 20.09
C VAL A 118 -1.55 5.83 18.96
N THR A 119 -0.25 5.92 19.28
CA THR A 119 0.81 5.77 18.28
C THR A 119 0.81 4.36 17.68
N ALA A 120 0.63 3.32 18.49
CA ALA A 120 0.58 1.94 18.03
C ALA A 120 -0.61 1.68 17.10
N TYR A 121 -1.77 2.27 17.40
CA TYR A 121 -2.96 2.21 16.55
C TYR A 121 -2.69 2.79 15.16
N HIS A 122 -2.22 4.05 15.10
CA HIS A 122 -1.93 4.72 13.83
C HIS A 122 -0.84 4.03 13.03
N ARG A 123 0.17 3.50 13.72
CA ARG A 123 1.24 2.72 13.11
C ARG A 123 0.73 1.47 12.40
N GLN A 124 -0.23 0.75 12.98
CA GLN A 124 -0.82 -0.43 12.34
C GLN A 124 -1.63 -0.07 11.10
N ILE A 125 -2.39 1.02 11.14
CA ILE A 125 -3.19 1.49 10.01
C ILE A 125 -2.29 1.92 8.86
N VAL A 126 -1.36 2.83 9.12
CA VAL A 126 -0.48 3.38 8.08
C VAL A 126 0.41 2.30 7.48
N ALA A 127 0.91 1.35 8.27
CA ALA A 127 1.71 0.23 7.76
C ALA A 127 0.90 -0.78 6.92
N ALA A 128 -0.43 -0.80 7.06
CA ALA A 128 -1.30 -1.69 6.29
C ALA A 128 -1.79 -1.06 4.98
N ASP A 129 -1.56 0.24 4.76
CA ASP A 129 -1.94 0.89 3.52
C ASP A 129 -1.20 0.28 2.33
N THR A 130 -1.97 -0.10 1.31
CA THR A 130 -1.41 -0.41 0.00
C THR A 130 -1.16 0.90 -0.72
N ILE A 131 0.08 1.12 -1.16
CA ILE A 131 0.49 2.37 -1.80
C ILE A 131 1.30 2.10 -3.07
N PRO A 132 1.34 3.06 -4.01
CA PRO A 132 2.23 2.97 -5.16
C PRO A 132 3.71 2.90 -4.74
N GLU A 133 4.53 2.29 -5.60
CA GLU A 133 5.95 2.05 -5.32
C GLU A 133 6.71 3.35 -4.99
N ALA A 134 6.42 4.44 -5.69
CA ALA A 134 7.00 5.77 -5.46
C ALA A 134 6.81 6.27 -4.00
N TYR A 135 5.69 5.93 -3.35
CA TYR A 135 5.39 6.37 -1.99
C TYR A 135 5.94 5.46 -0.89
N THR A 136 6.57 4.33 -1.24
CA THR A 136 7.04 3.32 -0.26
C THR A 136 8.08 3.88 0.69
N GLY A 137 8.94 4.78 0.22
CA GLY A 137 9.89 5.53 1.03
C GLY A 137 9.19 6.37 2.10
N ALA A 138 8.16 7.12 1.70
CA ALA A 138 7.38 7.97 2.60
C ALA A 138 6.67 7.15 3.68
N GLN A 139 5.93 6.09 3.32
CA GLN A 139 5.28 5.22 4.29
C GLN A 139 6.28 4.59 5.26
N SER A 140 7.41 4.09 4.76
CA SER A 140 8.46 3.50 5.60
C SER A 140 9.02 4.51 6.61
N ALA A 141 9.29 5.74 6.17
CA ALA A 141 9.79 6.80 7.03
C ALA A 141 8.76 7.21 8.09
N TYR A 142 7.48 7.34 7.72
CA TYR A 142 6.42 7.68 8.66
C TYR A 142 6.17 6.57 9.69
N VAL A 143 6.15 5.29 9.28
CA VAL A 143 6.06 4.15 10.20
C VAL A 143 7.24 4.13 11.17
N ARG A 144 8.46 4.41 10.68
CA ARG A 144 9.66 4.54 11.53
C ARG A 144 9.52 5.70 12.52
N ALA A 145 8.94 6.82 12.11
CA ALA A 145 8.65 7.94 13.00
C ALA A 145 7.72 7.48 14.13
N LEU A 146 6.61 6.81 13.81
CA LEU A 146 5.67 6.28 14.81
C LEU A 146 6.33 5.25 15.74
N ASP A 147 7.19 4.37 15.23
CA ASP A 147 7.93 3.41 16.07
C ASP A 147 8.84 4.13 17.09
N ASN A 148 9.54 5.20 16.68
CA ASN A 148 10.36 6.01 17.57
C ASN A 148 9.53 6.79 18.60
N LEU A 149 8.40 7.36 18.19
CA LEU A 149 7.50 8.08 19.08
C LEU A 149 6.89 7.13 20.13
N ASN A 150 6.52 5.92 19.73
CA ASN A 150 6.04 4.88 20.64
C ASN A 150 7.09 4.52 21.70
N ARG A 151 8.37 4.44 21.28
CA ARG A 151 9.50 4.20 22.17
C ARG A 151 9.71 5.37 23.15
N ALA A 152 9.60 6.62 22.71
CA ALA A 152 9.67 7.79 23.59
C ALA A 152 8.59 7.76 24.68
N PHE A 153 7.33 7.50 24.30
CA PHE A 153 6.22 7.33 25.25
C PHE A 153 6.44 6.17 26.24
N THR A 154 7.00 5.06 25.76
CA THR A 154 7.33 3.91 26.61
C THR A 154 8.38 4.28 27.66
N PHE A 155 9.41 5.02 27.28
CA PHE A 155 10.44 5.49 28.19
C PHE A 155 9.92 6.55 29.18
N TRP A 156 9.09 7.49 28.76
CA TRP A 156 8.43 8.44 29.68
C TRP A 156 7.56 7.73 30.72
N SER A 157 6.78 6.72 30.31
CA SER A 157 6.00 5.91 31.25
C SER A 157 6.90 5.13 32.21
N SER A 158 8.02 4.59 31.73
CA SER A 158 9.00 3.86 32.54
C SER A 158 9.73 4.78 33.53
N ALA A 159 10.05 6.01 33.12
CA ALA A 159 10.63 7.03 33.99
C ALA A 159 9.69 7.34 35.17
N ALA A 160 8.39 7.49 34.90
CA ALA A 160 7.40 7.70 35.95
C ALA A 160 7.30 6.54 36.94
N GLY A 161 7.30 5.30 36.44
CA GLY A 161 7.31 4.11 37.29
C GLY A 161 8.58 4.00 38.14
N ALA A 162 9.74 4.30 37.57
CA ALA A 162 11.01 4.33 38.31
C ALA A 162 11.02 5.42 39.40
N TYR A 163 10.44 6.59 39.12
CA TYR A 163 10.27 7.65 40.11
C TYR A 163 9.40 7.18 41.29
N GLU A 164 8.27 6.53 41.04
CA GLU A 164 7.38 6.01 42.09
C GLU A 164 8.08 4.96 42.98
N MET A 165 8.99 4.17 42.39
CA MET A 165 9.86 3.23 43.12
C MET A 165 11.07 3.88 43.80
N ARG A 166 11.23 5.21 43.68
CA ARG A 166 12.38 5.99 44.18
C ARG A 166 13.72 5.58 43.57
N ASP A 167 13.70 4.93 42.40
CA ASP A 167 14.90 4.67 41.59
C ASP A 167 15.15 5.84 40.64
N TYR A 168 15.66 6.93 41.21
CA TYR A 168 15.92 8.17 40.46
C TYR A 168 17.00 8.00 39.39
N ALA A 169 17.92 7.05 39.57
CA ALA A 169 18.93 6.74 38.57
C ALA A 169 18.29 6.09 37.33
N ALA A 170 17.38 5.14 37.51
CA ALA A 170 16.61 4.57 36.40
C ALA A 170 15.65 5.58 35.78
N ALA A 171 15.01 6.44 36.57
CA ALA A 171 14.15 7.50 36.07
C ALA A 171 14.91 8.44 35.12
N ASN A 172 16.09 8.92 35.52
CA ASN A 172 16.93 9.79 34.70
C ASN A 172 17.42 9.11 33.41
N ARG A 173 17.81 7.82 33.48
CA ARG A 173 18.19 7.07 32.27
C ARG A 173 17.01 6.97 31.29
N ASN A 174 15.83 6.59 31.77
CA ASN A 174 14.64 6.50 30.94
C ASN A 174 14.27 7.86 30.31
N LEU A 175 14.42 8.98 31.02
CA LEU A 175 14.19 10.31 30.42
C LEU A 175 15.20 10.61 29.29
N ALA A 176 16.48 10.28 29.47
CA ALA A 176 17.47 10.46 28.42
C ALA A 176 17.18 9.58 27.18
N ASP A 177 16.80 8.33 27.39
CA ASP A 177 16.41 7.42 26.31
C ASP A 177 15.13 7.89 25.59
N ALA A 178 14.19 8.51 26.32
CA ALA A 178 13.01 9.13 25.75
C ALA A 178 13.36 10.34 24.86
N ASP A 179 14.26 11.20 25.31
CA ASP A 179 14.75 12.34 24.54
C ASP A 179 15.47 11.91 23.25
N GLU A 180 16.26 10.83 23.31
CA GLU A 180 16.90 10.25 22.13
C GLU A 180 15.86 9.71 21.14
N ALA A 181 14.89 8.94 21.63
CA ALA A 181 13.81 8.42 20.80
C ALA A 181 12.96 9.53 20.18
N TRP A 182 12.72 10.63 20.91
CA TRP A 182 12.04 11.81 20.38
C TRP A 182 12.83 12.50 19.26
N ARG A 183 14.16 12.62 19.40
CA ARG A 183 15.01 13.15 18.31
C ARG A 183 14.99 12.24 17.09
N ALA A 184 15.01 10.93 17.28
CA ALA A 184 14.90 9.95 16.19
C ALA A 184 13.53 10.05 15.49
N TYR A 185 12.44 10.28 16.23
CA TYR A 185 11.13 10.60 15.67
C TYR A 185 11.19 11.86 14.79
N ALA A 186 11.72 12.96 15.30
CA ALA A 186 11.81 14.22 14.54
C ALA A 186 12.64 14.08 13.26
N ALA A 187 13.74 13.32 13.31
CA ALA A 187 14.54 13.01 12.13
C ALA A 187 13.75 12.18 11.09
N ALA A 188 13.01 11.16 11.54
CA ALA A 188 12.20 10.32 10.66
C ALA A 188 11.01 11.06 10.02
N ILE A 189 10.44 12.07 10.69
CA ILE A 189 9.47 12.98 10.08
C ILE A 189 10.13 13.81 8.97
N GLY A 190 11.34 14.32 9.19
CA GLY A 190 12.10 15.00 8.14
C GLY A 190 12.43 14.09 6.95
N ASP A 191 12.67 12.80 7.19
CA ASP A 191 12.79 11.81 6.12
C ASP A 191 11.46 11.63 5.38
N TYR A 192 10.35 11.47 6.09
CA TYR A 192 9.01 11.35 5.49
C TYR A 192 8.70 12.52 4.56
N ASP A 193 8.90 13.77 5.01
CA ASP A 193 8.63 14.96 4.19
C ASP A 193 9.49 15.00 2.92
N ARG A 194 10.72 14.47 2.98
CA ARG A 194 11.63 14.41 1.83
C ARG A 194 11.19 13.34 0.84
N GLU A 195 10.91 12.13 1.31
CA GLU A 195 10.46 11.04 0.46
C GLU A 195 9.09 11.33 -0.17
N LEU A 196 8.20 12.01 0.56
CA LEU A 196 6.90 12.42 0.05
C LEU A 196 7.05 13.39 -1.13
N ARG A 197 7.91 14.41 -0.98
CA ARG A 197 8.18 15.35 -2.08
C ARG A 197 8.81 14.68 -3.29
N ALA A 198 9.75 13.76 -3.08
CA ALA A 198 10.36 13.00 -4.17
C ALA A 198 9.32 12.17 -4.95
N ALA A 199 8.40 11.51 -4.24
CA ALA A 199 7.31 10.74 -4.85
C ALA A 199 6.33 11.63 -5.65
N GLU A 200 6.01 12.82 -5.13
CA GLU A 200 5.14 13.79 -5.82
C GLU A 200 5.80 14.39 -7.08
N GLU A 201 7.11 14.61 -7.05
CA GLU A 201 7.88 15.10 -8.20
C GLU A 201 7.99 14.04 -9.31
N GLU A 202 8.28 12.79 -8.98
CA GLU A 202 8.38 11.68 -9.95
C GLU A 202 7.02 11.43 -10.64
N GLY A 203 5.92 11.49 -9.90
CA GLY A 203 4.57 11.38 -10.47
C GLY A 203 4.19 12.54 -11.40
N ALA A 204 4.76 13.74 -11.19
CA ALA A 204 4.55 14.89 -12.06
C ALA A 204 5.32 14.79 -13.38
N GLU A 205 6.54 14.22 -13.36
CA GLU A 205 7.36 14.01 -14.55
C GLU A 205 6.76 12.92 -15.46
N GLU A 206 6.26 11.82 -14.90
CA GLU A 206 5.58 10.76 -15.67
C GLU A 206 4.30 11.26 -16.38
N ALA A 207 3.57 12.19 -15.76
CA ALA A 207 2.39 12.81 -16.37
C ALA A 207 2.76 13.73 -17.56
N GLY A 208 3.90 14.43 -17.48
CA GLY A 208 4.39 15.35 -18.51
C GLY A 208 4.95 14.66 -19.77
N GLU A 209 5.59 13.50 -19.61
CA GLU A 209 6.16 12.71 -20.72
C GLU A 209 5.08 12.06 -21.62
N SER A 210 3.84 11.92 -21.11
CA SER A 210 2.75 11.21 -21.78
C SER A 210 2.02 11.97 -22.91
N ILE A 211 2.37 13.24 -23.17
CA ILE A 211 1.73 14.06 -24.21
C ILE A 211 2.56 14.02 -25.51
N PRO A 212 2.18 13.23 -26.52
CA PRO A 212 2.87 13.25 -27.81
C PRO A 212 2.70 14.62 -28.50
N PRO A 213 3.72 15.12 -29.22
CA PRO A 213 3.63 16.40 -29.92
C PRO A 213 2.50 16.37 -30.96
N PRO A 214 1.82 17.50 -31.21
CA PRO A 214 0.74 17.57 -32.19
C PRO A 214 1.29 17.22 -33.58
N PRO A 215 0.50 16.50 -34.41
CA PRO A 215 0.92 16.15 -35.76
C PRO A 215 1.19 17.43 -36.57
N ALA A 216 2.35 17.45 -37.24
CA ALA A 216 2.78 18.51 -38.14
C ALA A 216 1.99 18.53 -39.45
#